data_AF-A0A7Y7HA03-F1
#
_entry.id   AF-A0A7Y7HA03-F1
#
_cell.length_a   1.000
_cell.length_b   1.000
_cell.length_c   1.000
_cell.angle_alpha   90.00
_cell.angle_beta   90.00
_cell.angle_gamma   90.00
#
_symmetry.space_group_name_H-M   'P 1'
#
loop_
_entity.id
_entity.type
_entity.pdbx_description
1 polymer ?
#
loop_
_entity_poly.entity_id
_entity_poly.type
_entity_poly.pdbx_seq_one_letter_code
_entity_poly.pdbx_strand_id
1 'polypeptide(L)'
;MFPKAFANERMLEMNEGLAEYTGASLGRSDLRPHLYAQSDTAANRKSLIRSFAYLTGPIYGLLLQEKARHWTQQIDSNADFPDLISRYYQVKASNAPDESIYNGTVIRSSEQHKETIRLETVAAYTETFTQRPVLRITLVKMSVIFNPNTLFDLGTYGTIYPTGEVKDNWGHLKVNKGGMLLKDWHIVSVPVSGQLDLAARSLEGDGWVLDLADGWHLVKNDDLHYMLSSN
;
A
#
# COMPACT_ATOMS: atom_id res chain seq x y z
N MET A 1 -10.03 1.29 -17.03
CA MET A 1 -9.30 1.10 -15.76
C MET A 1 -8.35 -0.09 -15.92
N PHE A 2 -7.35 -0.19 -15.06
CA PHE A 2 -6.11 -0.99 -15.12
C PHE A 2 -6.27 -2.48 -15.55
N PRO A 3 -6.21 -2.81 -16.87
CA PRO A 3 -6.53 -4.16 -17.33
C PRO A 3 -5.52 -5.22 -16.87
N LYS A 4 -4.28 -4.79 -16.60
CA LYS A 4 -3.19 -5.66 -16.12
C LYS A 4 -3.41 -6.15 -14.69
N ALA A 5 -4.30 -5.51 -13.91
CA ALA A 5 -4.58 -5.90 -12.53
C ALA A 5 -5.63 -7.02 -12.43
N PHE A 6 -6.51 -7.17 -13.43
CA PHE A 6 -7.70 -8.04 -13.35
C PHE A 6 -7.38 -9.50 -13.02
N ALA A 7 -6.32 -10.08 -13.59
CA ALA A 7 -5.96 -11.47 -13.29
C ALA A 7 -5.59 -11.65 -11.80
N ASN A 8 -4.80 -10.74 -11.25
CA ASN A 8 -4.39 -10.78 -9.85
C ASN A 8 -5.56 -10.46 -8.91
N GLU A 9 -6.43 -9.51 -9.28
CA GLU A 9 -7.64 -9.18 -8.53
C GLU A 9 -8.61 -10.37 -8.49
N ARG A 10 -8.85 -11.04 -9.62
CA ARG A 10 -9.67 -12.26 -9.68
C ARG A 10 -9.13 -13.36 -8.77
N MET A 11 -7.82 -13.63 -8.83
CA MET A 11 -7.20 -14.64 -7.97
C MET A 11 -7.32 -14.27 -6.48
N LEU A 12 -7.11 -13.00 -6.16
CA LEU A 12 -7.25 -12.51 -4.79
C LEU A 12 -8.71 -12.61 -4.31
N GLU A 13 -9.66 -12.22 -5.15
CA GLU A 13 -11.09 -12.30 -4.86
C GLU A 13 -11.51 -13.73 -4.58
N MET A 14 -11.09 -14.68 -5.42
CA MET A 14 -11.41 -16.09 -5.21
C MET A 14 -10.77 -16.63 -3.92
N ASN A 15 -9.50 -16.32 -3.66
CA ASN A 15 -8.78 -16.83 -2.48
C ASN A 15 -9.33 -16.25 -1.16
N GLU A 16 -9.30 -14.92 -1.04
CA GLU A 16 -9.71 -14.23 0.20
C GLU A 16 -11.24 -14.26 0.36
N GLY A 17 -11.97 -14.09 -0.75
CA GLY A 17 -13.42 -14.05 -0.74
C GLY A 17 -14.06 -15.39 -0.40
N LEU A 18 -13.51 -16.52 -0.88
CA LEU A 18 -13.96 -17.86 -0.49
C LEU A 18 -13.67 -18.14 0.98
N ALA A 19 -12.49 -17.75 1.47
CA ALA A 19 -12.13 -17.89 2.88
C ALA A 19 -13.08 -17.08 3.79
N GLU A 20 -13.32 -15.82 3.44
CA GLU A 20 -14.24 -14.93 4.17
C GLU A 20 -15.67 -15.47 4.15
N TYR A 21 -16.17 -15.92 2.99
CA TYR A 21 -17.49 -16.54 2.87
C TYR A 21 -17.62 -17.79 3.76
N THR A 22 -16.60 -18.65 3.77
CA THR A 22 -16.59 -19.88 4.57
C THR A 22 -16.64 -19.54 6.07
N GLY A 23 -15.81 -18.60 6.52
CA GLY A 23 -15.84 -18.13 7.91
C GLY A 23 -17.18 -17.49 8.28
N ALA A 24 -17.71 -16.63 7.40
CA ALA A 24 -18.98 -15.95 7.63
C ALA A 24 -20.17 -16.92 7.72
N SER A 25 -20.19 -17.95 6.87
CA SER A 25 -21.28 -18.93 6.80
C SER A 25 -21.25 -19.96 7.92
N LEU A 26 -20.08 -20.38 8.38
CA LEU A 26 -19.95 -21.26 9.54
C LEU A 26 -20.19 -20.52 10.87
N GLY A 27 -19.84 -19.24 10.93
CA GLY A 27 -19.96 -18.42 12.13
C GLY A 27 -21.33 -17.78 12.37
N ARG A 28 -22.27 -17.88 11.42
CA ARG A 28 -23.57 -17.18 11.49
C ARG A 28 -24.71 -18.06 10.99
N SER A 29 -25.87 -17.94 11.64
CA SER A 29 -27.10 -18.60 11.19
C SER A 29 -27.75 -17.90 9.98
N ASP A 30 -27.56 -16.57 9.84
CA ASP A 30 -27.97 -15.79 8.67
C ASP A 30 -26.88 -14.76 8.35
N LEU A 31 -26.37 -14.79 7.11
CA LEU A 31 -25.33 -13.86 6.65
C LEU A 31 -25.91 -12.50 6.22
N ARG A 32 -27.18 -12.44 5.80
CA ARG A 32 -27.73 -11.28 5.08
C ARG A 32 -27.60 -9.96 5.86
N PRO A 33 -27.98 -9.86 7.15
CA PRO A 33 -27.83 -8.61 7.88
C PRO A 33 -26.37 -8.13 7.97
N HIS A 34 -25.43 -9.07 8.09
CA HIS A 34 -24.00 -8.75 8.12
C HIS A 34 -23.51 -8.24 6.77
N LEU A 35 -23.92 -8.87 5.67
CA LEU A 35 -23.52 -8.47 4.32
C LEU A 35 -24.13 -7.11 3.93
N TYR A 36 -25.39 -6.85 4.26
CA TYR A 36 -26.00 -5.53 4.04
C TYR A 36 -25.22 -4.42 4.77
N ALA A 37 -24.90 -4.62 6.05
CA ALA A 37 -24.12 -3.65 6.82
C ALA A 37 -22.70 -3.42 6.23
N GLN A 38 -22.05 -4.47 5.72
CA GLN A 38 -20.76 -4.34 5.03
C GLN A 38 -20.89 -3.59 3.70
N SER A 39 -21.94 -3.87 2.92
CA SER A 39 -22.19 -3.19 1.65
C SER A 39 -22.50 -1.70 1.84
N ASP A 40 -23.33 -1.35 2.83
CA ASP A 40 -23.71 0.04 3.12
C ASP A 40 -22.52 0.90 3.55
N THR A 41 -21.49 0.29 4.13
CA THR A 41 -20.29 0.99 4.61
C THR A 41 -19.08 0.84 3.69
N ALA A 42 -19.20 0.08 2.59
CA ALA A 42 -18.09 -0.20 1.69
C ALA A 42 -17.46 1.08 1.11
N ALA A 43 -18.29 2.06 0.76
CA ALA A 43 -17.86 3.36 0.22
C ALA A 43 -17.05 4.21 1.22
N ASN A 44 -17.15 3.94 2.53
CA ASN A 44 -16.41 4.66 3.56
C ASN A 44 -14.97 4.15 3.72
N ARG A 45 -14.59 3.05 3.06
CA ARG A 45 -13.24 2.51 3.11
C ARG A 45 -12.28 3.44 2.37
N LYS A 46 -11.17 3.79 3.01
CA LYS A 46 -10.11 4.63 2.39
C LYS A 46 -9.56 4.02 1.10
N SER A 47 -9.48 2.69 1.04
CA SER A 47 -9.05 1.95 -0.13
C SER A 47 -9.74 0.59 -0.20
N LEU A 48 -10.07 0.18 -1.42
CA LEU A 48 -10.57 -1.17 -1.73
C LEU A 48 -9.46 -2.11 -2.18
N ILE A 49 -8.22 -1.62 -2.31
CA ILE A 49 -7.05 -2.44 -2.66
C ILE A 49 -6.95 -3.57 -1.66
N ARG A 50 -7.04 -4.80 -2.18
CA ARG A 50 -7.10 -6.07 -1.44
C ARG A 50 -8.28 -6.26 -0.48
N SER A 51 -8.96 -5.19 -0.06
CA SER A 51 -10.07 -5.28 0.89
C SER A 51 -11.41 -5.60 0.23
N PHE A 52 -11.53 -5.40 -1.10
CA PHE A 52 -12.75 -5.68 -1.85
C PHE A 52 -13.15 -7.16 -1.81
N ALA A 53 -12.18 -8.08 -1.82
CA ALA A 53 -12.43 -9.51 -1.81
C ALA A 53 -13.23 -9.96 -0.57
N TYR A 54 -12.95 -9.37 0.59
CA TYR A 54 -13.70 -9.63 1.83
C TYR A 54 -15.12 -9.05 1.81
N LEU A 55 -15.41 -8.10 0.91
CA LEU A 55 -16.76 -7.56 0.71
C LEU A 55 -17.54 -8.40 -0.31
N THR A 56 -16.95 -8.64 -1.48
CA THR A 56 -17.64 -9.25 -2.62
C THR A 56 -17.73 -10.77 -2.50
N GLY A 57 -16.69 -11.44 -1.97
CA GLY A 57 -16.65 -12.89 -1.84
C GLY A 57 -17.82 -13.49 -1.07
N PRO A 58 -18.12 -13.02 0.16
CA PRO A 58 -19.29 -13.49 0.92
C PRO A 58 -20.63 -13.25 0.22
N ILE A 59 -20.77 -12.15 -0.52
CA ILE A 59 -21.98 -11.83 -1.29
C ILE A 59 -22.14 -12.84 -2.43
N TYR A 60 -21.09 -13.07 -3.22
CA TYR A 60 -21.11 -14.06 -4.28
C TYR A 60 -21.35 -15.47 -3.73
N GLY A 61 -20.68 -15.84 -2.64
CA GLY A 61 -20.84 -17.15 -2.01
C GLY A 61 -22.28 -17.39 -1.52
N LEU A 62 -22.93 -16.37 -0.95
CA LEU A 62 -24.34 -16.45 -0.55
C LEU A 62 -25.25 -16.66 -1.78
N LEU A 63 -25.08 -15.86 -2.84
CA LEU A 63 -25.85 -16.02 -4.08
C LEU A 63 -25.67 -17.41 -4.70
N LEU A 64 -24.43 -17.91 -4.77
CA LEU A 64 -24.15 -19.24 -5.28
C LEU A 64 -24.77 -20.34 -4.42
N GLN A 65 -24.76 -20.18 -3.09
CA GLN A 65 -25.39 -21.13 -2.16
C GLN A 65 -26.90 -21.21 -2.36
N GLU A 66 -27.57 -20.10 -2.67
CA GLU A 66 -29.01 -20.06 -2.96
C GLU A 66 -29.39 -20.88 -4.20
N LYS A 67 -28.51 -20.92 -5.21
CA LYS A 67 -28.75 -21.69 -6.45
C LYS A 67 -28.20 -23.11 -6.42
N ALA A 68 -27.07 -23.34 -5.76
CA ALA A 68 -26.38 -24.61 -5.74
C ALA A 68 -25.73 -24.85 -4.37
N ARG A 69 -26.43 -25.56 -3.49
CA ARG A 69 -26.01 -25.80 -2.10
C ARG A 69 -24.60 -26.35 -1.92
N HIS A 70 -24.09 -27.10 -2.90
CA HIS A 70 -22.78 -27.75 -2.88
C HIS A 70 -21.79 -27.13 -3.88
N TRP A 71 -22.00 -25.89 -4.32
CA TRP A 71 -21.16 -25.23 -5.33
C TRP A 71 -19.68 -25.20 -4.96
N THR A 72 -19.35 -25.05 -3.66
CA THR A 72 -17.97 -25.03 -3.16
C THR A 72 -17.21 -26.34 -3.37
N GLN A 73 -17.92 -27.46 -3.59
CA GLN A 73 -17.33 -28.77 -3.89
C GLN A 73 -17.08 -28.97 -5.39
N GLN A 74 -17.51 -28.03 -6.22
CA GLN A 74 -17.52 -28.12 -7.69
C GLN A 74 -16.62 -27.06 -8.35
N ILE A 75 -15.77 -26.40 -7.57
CA ILE A 75 -14.84 -25.37 -8.02
C ILE A 75 -13.40 -25.90 -8.01
N ASP A 76 -12.56 -25.33 -8.86
CA ASP A 76 -11.13 -25.62 -8.96
C ASP A 76 -10.29 -24.33 -8.91
N SER A 77 -8.98 -24.44 -9.15
CA SER A 77 -8.06 -23.30 -9.13
C SER A 77 -8.33 -22.23 -10.21
N ASN A 78 -9.17 -22.53 -11.20
CA ASN A 78 -9.55 -21.61 -12.27
C ASN A 78 -10.94 -20.98 -12.04
N ALA A 79 -11.62 -21.35 -10.95
CA ALA A 79 -12.94 -20.81 -10.62
C ALA A 79 -12.91 -19.29 -10.42
N ASP A 80 -14.07 -18.68 -10.66
CA ASP A 80 -14.26 -17.24 -10.62
C ASP A 80 -15.71 -16.90 -10.32
N PHE A 81 -15.92 -15.92 -9.45
CA PHE A 81 -17.26 -15.59 -8.99
C PHE A 81 -18.17 -15.08 -10.11
N PRO A 82 -17.77 -14.09 -10.94
CA PRO A 82 -18.52 -13.72 -12.14
C PRO A 82 -18.89 -14.90 -13.05
N ASP A 83 -17.92 -15.75 -13.41
CA ASP A 83 -18.19 -16.93 -14.27
C ASP A 83 -19.19 -17.90 -13.62
N LEU A 84 -19.07 -18.14 -12.30
CA LEU A 84 -19.98 -18.99 -11.54
C LEU A 84 -21.39 -18.39 -11.47
N ILE A 85 -21.52 -17.09 -11.20
CA ILE A 85 -22.83 -16.41 -11.19
C ILE A 85 -23.47 -16.49 -12.57
N SER A 86 -22.72 -16.19 -13.63
CA SER A 86 -23.20 -16.32 -15.00
C SER A 86 -23.71 -17.73 -15.31
N ARG A 87 -22.99 -18.76 -14.85
CA ARG A 87 -23.38 -20.16 -15.03
C ARG A 87 -24.66 -20.52 -14.25
N TYR A 88 -24.75 -20.19 -12.96
CA TYR A 88 -25.86 -20.65 -12.11
C TYR A 88 -27.12 -19.80 -12.24
N TYR A 89 -26.99 -18.50 -12.49
CA TYR A 89 -28.12 -17.59 -12.68
C TYR A 89 -28.48 -17.39 -14.15
N GLN A 90 -27.71 -17.95 -15.09
CA GLN A 90 -27.92 -17.79 -16.53
C GLN A 90 -27.94 -16.31 -16.96
N VAL A 91 -27.14 -15.48 -16.28
CA VAL A 91 -26.99 -14.06 -16.55
C VAL A 91 -25.76 -13.81 -17.40
N LYS A 92 -25.87 -12.95 -18.40
CA LYS A 92 -24.72 -12.46 -19.15
C LYS A 92 -24.22 -11.20 -18.46
N ALA A 93 -22.95 -11.19 -18.06
CA ALA A 93 -22.32 -9.97 -17.60
C ALA A 93 -22.35 -8.93 -18.74
N SER A 94 -22.74 -7.70 -18.42
CA SER A 94 -22.55 -6.59 -19.35
C SER A 94 -21.06 -6.31 -19.48
N ASN A 95 -20.59 -6.00 -20.70
CA ASN A 95 -19.19 -5.63 -20.95
C ASN A 95 -18.79 -4.32 -20.25
N ALA A 96 -19.77 -3.50 -19.83
CA ALA A 96 -19.55 -2.32 -19.02
C ALA A 96 -20.69 -2.15 -18.00
N PRO A 97 -20.39 -1.82 -16.74
CA PRO A 97 -21.42 -1.42 -15.79
C PRO A 97 -22.12 -0.16 -16.31
N ASP A 98 -23.44 -0.09 -16.16
CA ASP A 98 -24.16 1.15 -16.40
C ASP A 98 -23.85 2.12 -15.25
N GLU A 99 -22.93 3.05 -15.51
CA GLU A 99 -22.49 4.05 -14.54
C GLU A 99 -23.63 4.90 -13.98
N SER A 100 -24.75 5.04 -14.71
CA SER A 100 -25.91 5.81 -14.25
C SER A 100 -26.60 5.16 -13.04
N ILE A 101 -26.51 3.84 -12.89
CA ILE A 101 -27.15 3.08 -11.81
C ILE A 101 -26.35 3.20 -10.49
N TYR A 102 -25.05 3.47 -10.57
CA TYR A 102 -24.12 3.38 -9.43
C TYR A 102 -23.41 4.70 -9.10
N ASN A 103 -23.96 5.85 -9.49
CA ASN A 103 -23.30 7.16 -9.35
C ASN A 103 -21.87 7.17 -9.95
N GLY A 104 -21.67 6.51 -11.08
CA GLY A 104 -20.35 6.28 -11.67
C GLY A 104 -19.58 7.56 -12.01
N THR A 105 -20.27 8.65 -12.32
CA THR A 105 -19.65 9.98 -12.51
C THR A 105 -18.97 10.50 -11.24
N VAL A 106 -19.58 10.29 -10.07
CA VAL A 106 -19.04 10.66 -8.75
C VAL A 106 -17.86 9.75 -8.38
N ILE A 107 -17.97 8.45 -8.64
CA ILE A 107 -16.88 7.50 -8.39
C ILE A 107 -15.66 7.87 -9.26
N ARG A 108 -15.89 8.11 -10.55
CA ARG A 108 -14.84 8.46 -11.51
C ARG A 108 -14.14 9.76 -11.13
N SER A 109 -14.87 10.80 -10.76
CA SER A 109 -14.28 12.07 -10.34
C SER A 109 -13.47 11.91 -9.04
N SER A 110 -13.95 11.11 -8.09
CA SER A 110 -13.22 10.79 -6.86
C SER A 110 -11.91 10.04 -7.15
N GLU A 111 -11.95 8.99 -7.99
CA GLU A 111 -10.75 8.21 -8.36
C GLU A 111 -9.75 9.04 -9.17
N GLN A 112 -10.22 9.91 -10.07
CA GLN A 112 -9.36 10.86 -10.79
C GLN A 112 -8.68 11.83 -9.83
N HIS A 113 -9.41 12.37 -8.86
CA HIS A 113 -8.84 13.27 -7.86
C HIS A 113 -7.77 12.58 -7.00
N LYS A 114 -8.01 11.34 -6.56
CA LYS A 114 -7.03 10.52 -5.84
C LYS A 114 -5.77 10.29 -6.68
N GLU A 115 -5.94 9.98 -7.97
CA GLU A 115 -4.81 9.75 -8.88
C GLU A 115 -4.00 11.03 -9.11
N THR A 116 -4.66 12.18 -9.25
CA THR A 116 -3.96 13.48 -9.35
C THR A 116 -3.10 13.73 -8.11
N ILE A 117 -3.67 13.58 -6.90
CA ILE A 117 -2.91 13.74 -5.65
C ILE A 117 -1.74 12.74 -5.59
N ARG A 118 -1.96 11.49 -6.00
CA ARG A 118 -0.92 10.47 -6.02
C ARG A 118 0.23 10.87 -6.96
N LEU A 119 -0.08 11.34 -8.16
CA LEU A 119 0.93 11.78 -9.14
C LEU A 119 1.71 13.00 -8.67
N GLU A 120 1.04 13.98 -8.05
CA GLU A 120 1.69 15.12 -7.40
C GLU A 120 2.64 14.67 -6.29
N THR A 121 2.21 13.71 -5.47
CA THR A 121 3.03 13.12 -4.39
C THR A 121 4.24 12.36 -4.95
N VAL A 122 4.06 11.57 -6.02
CA VAL A 122 5.16 10.91 -6.73
C VAL A 122 6.17 11.93 -7.23
N ALA A 123 5.71 13.00 -7.89
CA ALA A 123 6.59 14.03 -8.43
C ALA A 123 7.38 14.72 -7.32
N ALA A 124 6.71 15.14 -6.24
CA ALA A 124 7.34 15.80 -5.09
C ALA A 124 8.40 14.91 -4.42
N TYR A 125 8.10 13.63 -4.16
CA TYR A 125 9.09 12.72 -3.58
C TYR A 125 10.22 12.37 -4.54
N THR A 126 9.93 12.20 -5.83
CA THR A 126 10.97 11.96 -6.84
C THR A 126 11.94 13.13 -6.89
N GLU A 127 11.45 14.37 -6.94
CA GLU A 127 12.30 15.56 -6.88
C GLU A 127 13.14 15.58 -5.59
N THR A 128 12.49 15.41 -4.44
CA THR A 128 13.13 15.47 -3.12
C THR A 128 14.27 14.46 -2.97
N PHE A 129 14.09 13.23 -3.44
CA PHE A 129 15.03 12.14 -3.18
C PHE A 129 15.99 11.83 -4.34
N THR A 130 15.79 12.40 -5.52
CA THR A 130 16.62 12.08 -6.70
C THR A 130 17.23 13.32 -7.37
N GLN A 131 16.68 14.51 -7.15
CA GLN A 131 17.12 15.74 -7.81
C GLN A 131 17.69 16.78 -6.83
N ARG A 132 17.52 16.55 -5.52
CA ARG A 132 18.03 17.41 -4.45
C ARG A 132 19.04 16.66 -3.59
N PRO A 133 19.90 17.38 -2.83
CA PRO A 133 20.84 16.74 -1.94
C PRO A 133 20.16 15.85 -0.90
N VAL A 134 20.72 14.66 -0.69
CA VAL A 134 20.26 13.67 0.29
C VAL A 134 21.43 13.09 1.06
N LEU A 135 21.18 12.70 2.30
CA LEU A 135 22.07 11.84 3.08
C LEU A 135 21.63 10.40 2.88
N ARG A 136 22.51 9.58 2.30
CA ARG A 136 22.31 8.14 2.07
C ARG A 136 23.12 7.35 3.07
N ILE A 137 22.44 6.50 3.83
CA ILE A 137 23.03 5.71 4.90
C ILE A 137 22.82 4.23 4.58
N THR A 138 23.91 3.47 4.56
CA THR A 138 23.86 2.02 4.40
C THR A 138 23.45 1.39 5.73
N LEU A 139 22.49 0.47 5.67
CA LEU A 139 21.98 -0.27 6.80
C LEU A 139 22.74 -1.59 6.94
N VAL A 140 23.11 -1.94 8.16
CA VAL A 140 23.94 -3.12 8.46
C VAL A 140 23.27 -3.99 9.52
N LYS A 141 22.98 -3.42 10.69
CA LYS A 141 22.32 -4.10 11.82
C LYS A 141 21.17 -3.24 12.34
N MET A 142 20.29 -2.89 11.41
CA MET A 142 19.20 -1.96 11.64
C MET A 142 18.10 -2.49 12.56
N SER A 143 17.50 -1.57 13.30
CA SER A 143 16.20 -1.69 13.93
C SER A 143 15.35 -0.48 13.50
N VAL A 144 14.18 -0.73 12.92
CA VAL A 144 13.32 0.33 12.35
C VAL A 144 11.97 0.36 13.04
N ILE A 145 11.51 1.55 13.45
CA ILE A 145 10.18 1.80 14.01
C ILE A 145 9.44 2.77 13.10
N PHE A 146 8.22 2.44 12.67
CA PHE A 146 7.42 3.26 11.76
C PHE A 146 5.93 2.93 11.85
N ASN A 147 5.09 3.75 11.24
CA ASN A 147 3.67 3.46 11.04
C ASN A 147 3.44 2.73 9.70
N PRO A 148 3.01 1.46 9.69
CA PRO A 148 2.82 0.71 8.45
C PRO A 148 1.62 1.20 7.61
N ASN A 149 0.75 2.04 8.17
CA ASN A 149 -0.46 2.53 7.49
C ASN A 149 -0.26 3.82 6.69
N THR A 150 0.94 4.38 6.69
CA THR A 150 1.25 5.68 6.05
C THR A 150 2.32 5.57 4.98
N LEU A 151 2.73 4.36 4.62
CA LEU A 151 3.79 4.13 3.65
C LEU A 151 3.36 4.58 2.25
N PHE A 152 4.30 5.09 1.47
CA PHE A 152 4.07 5.47 0.08
C PHE A 152 5.09 4.80 -0.83
N ASP A 153 4.61 3.96 -1.75
CA ASP A 153 5.46 3.27 -2.72
C ASP A 153 5.90 4.24 -3.83
N LEU A 154 7.20 4.42 -3.98
CA LEU A 154 7.82 5.25 -5.02
C LEU A 154 8.39 4.37 -6.16
N GLY A 155 7.92 3.13 -6.27
CA GLY A 155 8.29 2.18 -7.32
C GLY A 155 9.75 1.77 -7.22
N THR A 156 10.49 1.90 -8.33
CA THR A 156 11.90 1.47 -8.45
C THR A 156 12.87 2.22 -7.53
N TYR A 157 12.43 3.35 -6.96
CA TYR A 157 13.23 4.12 -6.01
C TYR A 157 13.18 3.55 -4.59
N GLY A 158 12.10 2.84 -4.23
CA GLY A 158 11.87 2.30 -2.90
C GLY A 158 10.57 2.81 -2.28
N THR A 159 10.48 2.73 -0.96
CA THR A 159 9.27 3.11 -0.20
C THR A 159 9.57 4.30 0.71
N ILE A 160 8.68 5.29 0.71
CA ILE A 160 8.71 6.42 1.62
C ILE A 160 8.02 6.06 2.93
N TYR A 161 8.72 6.34 4.02
CA TYR A 161 8.25 6.26 5.38
C TYR A 161 8.14 7.70 5.89
N PRO A 162 6.92 8.28 6.00
CA PRO A 162 6.77 9.70 6.33
C PRO A 162 7.36 10.09 7.69
N THR A 163 7.32 9.16 8.64
CA THR A 163 7.92 9.28 9.97
C THR A 163 8.49 7.93 10.40
N GLY A 164 9.44 7.96 11.33
CA GLY A 164 10.01 6.75 11.90
C GLY A 164 11.36 6.98 12.55
N GLU A 165 11.94 5.90 13.06
CA GLU A 165 13.27 5.87 13.65
C GLU A 165 14.05 4.68 13.10
N VAL A 166 15.34 4.89 12.84
CA VAL A 166 16.29 3.85 12.44
C VAL A 166 17.45 3.89 13.42
N LYS A 167 17.72 2.77 14.08
CA LYS A 167 18.92 2.58 14.90
C LYS A 167 19.81 1.53 14.24
N ASP A 168 21.09 1.80 14.16
CA ASP A 168 22.09 0.89 13.60
C ASP A 168 23.45 1.15 14.29
N ASN A 169 24.50 0.45 13.85
CA ASN A 169 25.87 0.61 14.36
C ASN A 169 26.42 2.04 14.18
N TRP A 170 25.95 2.76 13.17
CA TRP A 170 26.35 4.15 12.92
C TRP A 170 25.67 5.16 13.84
N GLY A 171 24.60 4.77 14.55
CA GLY A 171 23.87 5.65 15.46
C GLY A 171 22.35 5.57 15.33
N HIS A 172 21.68 6.71 15.50
CA HIS A 172 20.22 6.82 15.56
C HIS A 172 19.71 7.95 14.68
N LEU A 173 18.92 7.61 13.66
CA LEU A 173 18.16 8.55 12.84
C LEU A 173 16.72 8.60 13.34
N LYS A 174 16.21 9.79 13.59
CA LYS A 174 14.81 10.07 13.92
C LYS A 174 14.20 11.01 12.89
N VAL A 175 13.08 10.61 12.31
CA VAL A 175 12.36 11.34 11.25
C VAL A 175 10.95 11.65 11.73
N ASN A 176 10.66 12.94 11.89
CA ASN A 176 9.38 13.45 12.38
C ASN A 176 8.49 14.02 11.26
N LYS A 177 9.09 14.48 10.15
CA LYS A 177 8.41 14.97 8.95
C LYS A 177 9.36 14.89 7.74
N GLY A 178 8.84 15.18 6.54
CA GLY A 178 9.62 15.14 5.28
C GLY A 178 9.81 13.72 4.72
N GLY A 179 9.91 12.73 5.60
CA GLY A 179 9.98 11.31 5.27
C GLY A 179 11.41 10.82 5.03
N MET A 180 11.57 9.50 5.11
CA MET A 180 12.78 8.78 4.70
C MET A 180 12.46 7.81 3.58
N LEU A 181 13.33 7.75 2.58
CA LEU A 181 13.24 6.78 1.50
C LEU A 181 14.06 5.55 1.86
N LEU A 182 13.41 4.40 1.98
CA LEU A 182 14.06 3.12 2.20
C LEU A 182 14.08 2.32 0.90
N LYS A 183 15.26 1.90 0.48
CA LYS A 183 15.44 1.05 -0.70
C LYS A 183 15.99 -0.31 -0.30
N ASP A 184 15.23 -1.34 -0.66
CA ASP A 184 15.57 -2.77 -0.50
C ASP A 184 15.95 -3.17 0.94
N TRP A 185 15.56 -2.38 1.96
CA TRP A 185 16.03 -2.55 3.35
C TRP A 185 17.56 -2.47 3.51
N HIS A 186 18.27 -1.89 2.54
CA HIS A 186 19.74 -1.75 2.56
C HIS A 186 20.18 -0.29 2.68
N ILE A 187 19.38 0.65 2.19
CA ILE A 187 19.75 2.07 2.17
C ILE A 187 18.56 2.88 2.67
N VAL A 188 18.81 3.75 3.65
CA VAL A 188 17.89 4.82 4.04
C VAL A 188 18.43 6.16 3.56
N SER A 189 17.54 6.99 3.00
CA SER A 189 17.87 8.33 2.54
C SER A 189 16.98 9.35 3.23
N VAL A 190 17.55 10.49 3.62
CA VAL A 190 16.82 11.67 4.13
C VAL A 190 17.23 12.92 3.36
N PRO A 191 16.30 13.87 3.12
CA PRO A 191 16.60 15.08 2.37
C PRO A 191 17.51 16.04 3.14
N VAL A 192 18.42 16.71 2.45
CA VAL A 192 19.33 17.70 3.04
C VAL A 192 18.98 19.08 2.51
N SER A 193 18.47 19.93 3.40
CA SER A 193 18.14 21.32 3.13
C SER A 193 19.20 22.25 3.72
N GLY A 194 20.26 22.55 2.96
CA GLY A 194 21.33 23.45 3.37
C GLY A 194 22.68 22.77 3.58
N GLN A 195 23.58 23.43 4.29
CA GLN A 195 24.89 22.88 4.62
C GLN A 195 24.82 22.10 5.94
N LEU A 196 25.34 20.88 5.92
CA LEU A 196 25.55 20.07 7.11
C LEU A 196 26.96 20.32 7.65
N ASP A 197 27.09 20.40 8.98
CA ASP A 197 28.40 20.41 9.62
C ASP A 197 28.98 18.98 9.62
N LEU A 198 29.97 18.75 8.77
CA LEU A 198 30.59 17.42 8.61
C LEU A 198 31.32 16.93 9.87
N ALA A 199 31.68 17.83 10.79
CA ALA A 199 32.36 17.50 12.04
C ALA A 199 31.38 17.27 13.20
N ALA A 200 30.10 17.58 13.02
CA ALA A 200 29.09 17.43 14.06
C ALA A 200 28.76 15.95 14.29
N ARG A 201 28.55 15.61 15.56
CA ARG A 201 28.09 14.28 15.98
C ARG A 201 26.57 14.14 15.98
N SER A 202 25.87 15.26 16.06
CA SER A 202 24.41 15.33 15.94
C SER A 202 24.11 16.27 14.79
N LEU A 203 23.43 15.74 13.78
CA LEU A 203 23.08 16.44 12.56
C LEU A 203 21.57 16.66 12.55
N GLU A 204 21.16 17.88 12.23
CA GLU A 204 19.75 18.22 12.10
C GLU A 204 19.47 18.66 10.65
N GLY A 205 18.47 18.03 10.04
CA GLY A 205 17.89 18.48 8.79
C GLY A 205 16.44 18.92 8.99
N ASP A 206 15.77 19.32 7.91
CA ASP A 206 14.36 19.69 8.02
C ASP A 206 13.49 18.47 8.32
N GLY A 207 13.18 18.28 9.60
CA GLY A 207 12.28 17.21 10.07
C GLY A 207 12.96 15.91 10.48
N TRP A 208 14.29 15.86 10.50
CA TRP A 208 15.03 14.69 10.98
C TRP A 208 16.27 15.08 11.78
N VAL A 209 16.66 14.21 12.69
CA VAL A 209 17.87 14.32 13.51
C VAL A 209 18.64 13.00 13.40
N LEU A 210 19.95 13.10 13.25
CA LEU A 210 20.87 11.96 13.21
C LEU A 210 21.95 12.12 14.28
N ASP A 211 21.93 11.24 15.27
CA ASP A 211 22.97 11.15 16.30
C ASP A 211 23.95 10.03 15.92
N LEU A 212 25.23 10.38 15.72
CA LEU A 212 26.29 9.48 15.31
C LEU A 212 26.99 8.81 16.51
N ALA A 213 27.19 7.50 16.38
CA ALA A 213 28.03 6.73 17.28
C ALA A 213 29.52 7.13 17.15
N ASP A 214 30.33 6.76 18.15
CA ASP A 214 31.79 6.98 18.10
C ASP A 214 32.42 6.34 16.85
N GLY A 215 33.35 7.05 16.23
CA GLY A 215 34.09 6.57 15.06
C GLY A 215 33.37 6.76 13.72
N TRP A 216 32.12 7.21 13.71
CA TRP A 216 31.37 7.55 12.50
C TRP A 216 31.38 9.05 12.23
N HIS A 217 31.43 9.42 10.95
CA HIS A 217 31.38 10.81 10.51
C HIS A 217 30.72 10.94 9.15
N LEU A 218 30.28 12.15 8.82
CA LEU A 218 29.64 12.48 7.56
C LEU A 218 30.70 12.84 6.51
N VAL A 219 30.54 12.34 5.28
CA VAL A 219 31.35 12.71 4.12
C VAL A 219 30.46 13.14 2.96
N LYS A 220 30.92 14.13 2.18
CA LYS A 220 30.28 14.49 0.91
C LYS A 220 30.84 13.57 -0.18
N ASN A 221 29.97 12.78 -0.81
CA ASN A 221 30.35 11.88 -1.90
C ASN A 221 30.33 12.62 -3.26
N ASP A 222 29.28 13.38 -3.50
CA ASP A 222 29.10 14.23 -4.68
C ASP A 222 28.16 15.39 -4.36
N ASP A 223 27.73 16.17 -5.35
CA ASP A 223 26.89 17.35 -5.15
C ASP A 223 25.48 17.04 -4.63
N LEU A 224 24.99 15.83 -4.84
CA LEU A 224 23.66 15.40 -4.39
C LEU A 224 23.72 14.39 -3.24
N HIS A 225 24.87 13.80 -2.93
CA HIS A 225 24.94 12.71 -1.96
C HIS A 225 25.95 12.98 -0.85
N TYR A 226 25.44 12.91 0.38
CA TYR A 226 26.22 12.72 1.59
C TYR A 226 26.11 11.26 2.05
N MET A 227 27.15 10.77 2.69
CA MET A 227 27.23 9.40 3.20
C MET A 227 27.91 9.36 4.57
N LEU A 228 27.70 8.27 5.31
CA LEU A 228 28.47 8.01 6.52
C LEU A 228 29.71 7.19 6.20
N SER A 229 30.82 7.52 6.87
CA SER A 229 32.04 6.73 6.89
C SER A 229 32.42 6.42 8.33
N SER A 230 33.04 5.28 8.54
CA SER A 230 33.73 4.96 9.80
C SER A 230 35.22 5.19 9.64
N ASN A 231 35.90 5.51 10.74
CA ASN A 231 37.36 5.53 10.82
C ASN A 231 37.96 4.12 10.74
#